data_AF-A0A927S949-F1
#
_entry.id   AF-A0A927S949-F1
#
_cell.length_a   1.000
_cell.length_b   1.000
_cell.length_c   1.000
_cell.angle_alpha   90.00
_cell.angle_beta   90.00
_cell.angle_gamma   90.00
#
_symmetry.space_group_name_H-M   'P 1'
#
loop_
_entity.id
_entity.type
_entity.pdbx_description
1 polymer ?
#
loop_
_entity_poly.entity_id
_entity_poly.type
_entity_poly.pdbx_seq_one_letter_code
_entity_poly.pdbx_strand_id
1 'polypeptide(L)'
;MSNITLKEIRSHKGISTMIDTANRYLETLGYTDHGPTHVGYVSRITAEILRKLGYDERTVELGAIAGWVHDVGNMVNRKYHGL
;
A
#
# COMPACT_ATOMS: atom_id res chain seq x y z
N MET A 1 -6.68 -23.54 -1.03
CA MET A 1 -6.51 -22.29 -0.27
C MET A 1 -7.17 -21.18 -1.07
N SER A 2 -7.94 -20.30 -0.41
CA SER A 2 -8.58 -19.16 -1.07
C SER A 2 -7.54 -18.08 -1.39
N ASN A 3 -7.75 -17.32 -2.48
CA ASN A 3 -6.88 -16.21 -2.84
C ASN A 3 -7.01 -15.06 -1.84
N ILE A 4 -5.88 -14.46 -1.45
CA ILE A 4 -5.85 -13.25 -0.62
C ILE A 4 -6.43 -12.06 -1.40
N THR A 5 -7.30 -11.32 -0.73
CA THR A 5 -7.99 -10.13 -1.24
C THR A 5 -7.51 -8.84 -0.57
N LEU A 6 -7.63 -7.72 -1.28
CA LEU A 6 -7.42 -6.38 -0.75
C LEU A 6 -8.31 -6.10 0.45
N LYS A 7 -9.54 -6.62 0.45
CA LYS A 7 -10.46 -6.47 1.59
C LYS A 7 -9.85 -7.07 2.87
N GLU A 8 -9.33 -8.28 2.78
CA GLU A 8 -8.67 -8.95 3.92
C GLU A 8 -7.43 -8.16 4.38
N ILE A 9 -6.60 -7.72 3.43
CA ILE A 9 -5.41 -6.90 3.70
C ILE A 9 -5.76 -5.58 4.41
N ARG A 10 -6.81 -4.88 3.95
CA ARG A 10 -7.28 -3.63 4.58
C ARG A 10 -7.86 -3.84 5.97
N SER A 11 -8.47 -5.01 6.22
CA SER A 11 -8.97 -5.37 7.56
C SER A 11 -7.90 -5.92 8.50
N HIS A 12 -6.70 -6.20 8.00
CA HIS A 12 -5.65 -6.84 8.79
C HIS A 12 -4.99 -5.83 9.75
N LYS A 13 -5.28 -5.95 11.04
CA LYS A 13 -4.79 -5.04 12.10
C LYS A 13 -3.26 -4.87 12.11
N GLY A 14 -2.51 -5.93 11.80
CA GLY A 14 -1.06 -5.83 11.70
C GLY A 14 -0.62 -4.88 10.58
N ILE A 15 -1.29 -4.93 9.42
CA ILE A 15 -0.93 -4.11 8.26
C ILE A 15 -1.30 -2.65 8.51
N SER A 16 -2.50 -2.39 9.07
CA SER A 16 -2.88 -1.02 9.44
C SER A 16 -1.88 -0.42 10.43
N THR A 17 -1.45 -1.19 11.44
CA THR A 17 -0.45 -0.74 12.42
C THR A 17 0.89 -0.41 11.77
N MET A 18 1.33 -1.20 10.78
CA MET A 18 2.57 -0.93 10.04
C MET A 18 2.45 0.35 9.19
N ILE A 19 1.33 0.56 8.51
CA ILE A 19 1.06 1.79 7.74
C ILE A 19 1.08 3.02 8.67
N ASP A 20 0.37 2.96 9.79
CA ASP A 20 0.32 4.08 10.74
C ASP A 20 1.71 4.38 11.33
N THR A 21 2.51 3.35 11.57
CA THR A 21 3.88 3.50 12.10
C THR A 21 4.83 4.08 11.05
N ALA A 22 4.74 3.60 9.81
CA ALA A 22 5.47 4.16 8.67
C ALA A 22 5.13 5.64 8.46
N ASN A 23 3.84 5.99 8.49
CA ASN A 23 3.38 7.37 8.37
C ASN A 23 3.96 8.27 9.47
N ARG A 24 3.82 7.89 10.75
CA ARG A 24 4.40 8.67 11.87
C ARG A 24 5.91 8.83 11.77
N TYR A 25 6.61 7.79 11.34
CA TYR A 25 8.06 7.85 11.14
C TYR A 25 8.42 8.88 10.06
N LEU A 26 7.73 8.85 8.92
CA LEU A 26 7.96 9.77 7.81
C LEU A 26 7.56 11.22 8.13
N GLU A 27 6.44 11.43 8.83
CA GLU A 27 6.05 12.75 9.37
C GLU A 27 7.14 13.33 10.27
N THR A 28 7.75 12.51 11.12
CA THR A 28 8.86 12.94 12.01
C THR A 28 10.09 13.37 11.22
N LEU A 29 10.30 12.81 10.03
CA LEU A 29 11.38 13.19 9.11
C LEU A 29 11.02 14.39 8.21
N GLY A 30 9.81 14.94 8.32
CA GLY A 30 9.34 16.08 7.53
C GLY A 30 8.72 15.73 6.18
N TYR A 31 8.43 14.44 5.92
CA TYR A 31 7.64 14.04 4.75
C TYR A 31 6.14 14.29 4.98
N THR A 32 5.40 14.38 3.88
CA THR A 32 3.94 14.56 3.90
C THR A 32 3.20 13.25 4.22
N ASP A 33 1.90 13.17 3.92
CA ASP A 33 1.05 11.99 4.16
C ASP A 33 1.54 10.74 3.40
N HIS A 34 1.79 9.68 4.18
CA HIS A 34 2.04 8.30 3.72
C HIS A 34 1.11 7.31 4.47
N GLY A 35 0.02 7.83 5.05
CA GLY A 35 -0.96 7.07 5.80
C GLY A 35 -2.03 6.41 4.93
N PRO A 36 -3.16 5.99 5.53
CA PRO A 36 -4.24 5.28 4.83
C PRO A 36 -4.80 6.00 3.60
N THR A 37 -4.79 7.34 3.60
CA THR A 37 -5.25 8.16 2.47
C THR A 37 -4.30 8.00 1.28
N HIS A 38 -3.01 8.22 1.49
CA HIS A 38 -1.97 8.04 0.48
C HIS A 38 -1.96 6.61 -0.10
N VAL A 39 -1.78 5.58 0.73
CA VAL A 39 -1.68 4.20 0.24
C VAL A 39 -2.99 3.73 -0.40
N GLY A 40 -4.13 4.26 0.05
CA GLY A 40 -5.43 4.02 -0.57
C GLY A 40 -5.57 4.63 -1.95
N TYR A 41 -5.07 5.85 -2.14
CA TYR A 41 -5.00 6.47 -3.46
C TYR A 41 -4.11 5.65 -4.40
N VAL A 42 -2.89 5.31 -3.99
CA VAL A 42 -1.94 4.51 -4.79
C VAL A 42 -2.53 3.14 -5.15
N SER A 43 -3.13 2.44 -4.18
CA SER A 43 -3.81 1.16 -4.39
C SER A 43 -4.90 1.25 -5.45
N ARG A 44 -5.77 2.27 -5.37
CA ARG A 44 -6.87 2.48 -6.33
C ARG A 44 -6.34 2.79 -7.72
N ILE A 45 -5.39 3.73 -7.85
CA ILE A 45 -4.82 4.13 -9.13
C ILE A 45 -4.09 2.96 -9.80
N THR A 46 -3.35 2.16 -9.03
CA THR A 46 -2.68 0.95 -9.55
C THR A 46 -3.69 -0.01 -10.16
N ALA A 47 -4.79 -0.29 -9.44
CA ALA A 47 -5.85 -1.14 -9.96
C ALA A 47 -6.52 -0.57 -11.23
N GLU A 48 -6.78 0.74 -11.26
CA GLU A 48 -7.36 1.42 -12.44
C GLU A 48 -6.45 1.34 -13.66
N ILE A 49 -5.14 1.55 -13.50
CA ILE A 49 -4.15 1.46 -14.59
C ILE A 49 -4.10 0.03 -15.12
N LEU A 50 -3.97 -0.97 -14.25
CA LEU A 50 -3.90 -2.38 -14.66
C LEU A 50 -5.16 -2.82 -15.42
N ARG A 51 -6.35 -2.40 -14.97
CA ARG A 51 -7.61 -2.66 -15.70
C ARG A 51 -7.60 -2.01 -17.09
N LYS A 52 -7.17 -0.75 -17.19
CA LYS A 52 -7.10 -0.02 -18.47
C LYS A 52 -6.13 -0.64 -19.47
N LEU A 53 -5.08 -1.29 -18.98
CA LEU A 53 -4.10 -2.00 -19.79
C LEU A 53 -4.52 -3.43 -20.16
N GLY A 54 -5.69 -3.91 -19.68
CA GLY A 54 -6.22 -5.22 -20.04
C GLY A 54 -5.62 -6.39 -19.28
N TYR A 55 -5.00 -6.16 -18.12
CA TYR A 55 -4.55 -7.24 -17.24
C TYR A 55 -5.73 -7.99 -16.61
N ASP A 56 -5.52 -9.26 -16.25
CA ASP A 56 -6.53 -10.08 -15.60
C ASP A 56 -6.87 -9.60 -14.17
N GLU A 57 -8.05 -9.95 -13.69
CA GLU A 57 -8.56 -9.51 -12.38
C GLU A 57 -7.65 -9.90 -11.21
N ARG A 58 -6.92 -11.03 -11.30
CA ARG A 58 -6.02 -11.42 -10.22
C ARG A 58 -4.79 -10.51 -10.19
N THR A 59 -4.24 -10.16 -11.35
CA THR A 59 -3.15 -9.19 -11.47
C THR A 59 -3.58 -7.81 -10.97
N VAL A 60 -4.79 -7.37 -11.32
CA VAL A 60 -5.38 -6.10 -10.83
C VAL A 60 -5.49 -6.10 -9.29
N GLU A 61 -6.02 -7.18 -8.70
CA GLU A 61 -6.16 -7.32 -7.24
C GLU A 61 -4.80 -7.31 -6.55
N LEU A 62 -3.82 -8.02 -7.10
CA LEU A 62 -2.45 -8.04 -6.58
C LEU A 62 -1.77 -6.67 -6.66
N GLY A 63 -1.96 -5.93 -7.75
CA GLY A 63 -1.46 -4.56 -7.88
C GLY A 63 -2.08 -3.63 -6.86
N ALA A 64 -3.39 -3.76 -6.61
CA ALA A 64 -4.06 -3.00 -5.57
C ALA A 64 -3.52 -3.32 -4.16
N ILE A 65 -3.27 -4.60 -3.87
CA ILE A 65 -2.65 -5.05 -2.62
C ILE A 65 -1.23 -4.47 -2.50
N ALA A 66 -0.42 -4.57 -3.56
CA ALA A 66 0.94 -4.03 -3.58
C ALA A 66 0.94 -2.53 -3.31
N GLY A 67 0.08 -1.75 -3.97
CA GLY A 67 -0.04 -0.32 -3.71
C GLY A 67 -0.47 0.01 -2.27
N TRP A 68 -1.32 -0.81 -1.66
CA TRP A 68 -1.75 -0.61 -0.27
C TRP A 68 -0.62 -0.86 0.75
N VAL A 69 0.29 -1.79 0.47
CA VAL A 69 1.35 -2.18 1.42
C VAL A 69 2.74 -1.64 1.05
N HIS A 70 2.89 -0.92 -0.06
CA HIS A 70 4.21 -0.60 -0.62
C HIS A 70 5.14 0.15 0.36
N ASP A 71 4.57 0.98 1.24
CA ASP A 71 5.31 1.85 2.15
C ASP A 71 5.54 1.29 3.56
N VAL A 72 5.06 0.08 3.88
CA VAL A 72 5.18 -0.47 5.24
C VAL A 72 6.64 -0.64 5.69
N GLY A 73 7.58 -0.77 4.75
CA GLY A 73 9.01 -0.87 5.04
C GLY A 73 9.60 0.38 5.71
N ASN A 74 9.01 1.55 5.48
CA ASN A 74 9.46 2.81 6.07
C ASN A 74 9.39 2.81 7.60
N MET A 75 8.60 1.94 8.23
CA MET A 75 8.59 1.82 9.70
C MET A 75 9.91 1.32 10.30
N VAL A 76 10.78 0.71 9.47
CA VAL A 76 12.08 0.15 9.91
C VAL A 76 13.25 0.98 9.36
N ASN A 77 13.27 1.24 8.06
CA ASN A 77 14.30 2.07 7.43
C ASN A 77 13.85 2.60 6.07
N ARG A 78 14.51 3.66 5.59
CA ARG A 78 14.30 4.24 4.25
C ARG A 78 15.41 3.92 3.26
N LYS A 79 16.36 3.06 3.61
CA LYS A 79 17.50 2.77 2.73
C LYS A 79 16.96 2.08 1.47
N TYR A 80 17.19 2.70 0.32
CA TYR A 80 16.64 2.27 -0.99
C TYR A 80 15.12 2.40 -1.15
N HIS A 81 14.40 3.06 -0.23
CA HIS A 81 13.06 3.56 -0.52
C HIS A 81 13.22 4.87 -1.28
N GLY A 82 12.97 4.84 -2.59
CA GLY A 82 13.00 6.02 -3.45
C GLY A 82 12.04 7.12 -2.97
N LEU A 83 12.14 8.30 -3.57
CA LEU A 83 11.13 9.34 -3.42
C LEU A 83 9.85 8.94 -4.16
#